data_AF-A0A9P3KK63-F1
#
_entry.id   AF-A0A9P3KK63-F1
#
_cell.length_a   1.000
_cell.length_b   1.000
_cell.length_c   1.000
_cell.angle_alpha   90.00
_cell.angle_beta   90.00
_cell.angle_gamma   90.00
#
_symmetry.space_group_name_H-M   'P 1'
#
loop_
_entity.id
_entity.type
_entity.pdbx_description
1 polymer ?
#
loop_
_entity_poly.entity_id
_entity_poly.type
_entity_poly.pdbx_seq_one_letter_code
_entity_poly.pdbx_strand_id
1 'polypeptide(L)'
;MGNLPAHDTKEQWNDAEGKGRSRRQDRGQERQRGGEEKRREERERGEKRGRERERREREREREEEEKREREREEREKFRSGPCSGARESEREREREREREREKRERRRERREEREKREREREELSSSSGPCSGARESEERERREREREERERRERERERERERERERGEREREREKRAHEREREKEREREREREREREREREREREREREREREREREREHKIKREKDHKRKREREKERKREREEREREREREREREREREREREREQRKGERERERERERERERERERERERERERESPLNVVEQRHKCRLILDLRKVNNYLDIPKFKYEGLNRVAELIRPGDWMFSIDLKSGYHHVEIHPSCWKFLGFRFEGDYYSFISLPFGLATAPFVFTQLIKQLAKRWRASGVRVVPYVDDLLFLYNSHSDARSTCAAVVQDLKAAGFVINGKKSHLHPSRQITFLGLEIDAAQGTFSVGLERDQTPDLSVSE
;
A
#
# COMPACT_ATOMS: atom_id res chain seq x y z
N MET A 1 40.87 -81.25 -45.36
CA MET A 1 40.03 -80.62 -46.40
C MET A 1 38.98 -79.76 -45.70
N GLY A 2 38.84 -78.49 -46.09
CA GLY A 2 37.80 -77.59 -45.57
C GLY A 2 38.25 -76.14 -45.48
N ASN A 3 38.21 -75.43 -46.61
CA ASN A 3 38.36 -73.97 -46.74
C ASN A 3 37.27 -73.22 -45.96
N LEU A 4 37.61 -72.11 -45.32
CA LEU A 4 36.71 -70.98 -45.01
C LEU A 4 37.49 -69.65 -45.03
N PRO A 5 36.84 -68.50 -45.32
CA PRO A 5 37.35 -67.55 -46.30
C PRO A 5 37.80 -66.20 -45.72
N ALA A 6 38.59 -65.48 -46.52
CA ALA A 6 38.85 -64.06 -46.35
C ALA A 6 37.56 -63.25 -46.63
N HIS A 7 37.12 -62.44 -45.67
CA HIS A 7 36.15 -61.37 -45.89
C HIS A 7 36.67 -60.08 -45.25
N ASP A 8 37.16 -59.22 -46.15
CA ASP A 8 36.94 -57.78 -46.25
C ASP A 8 36.90 -56.93 -44.96
N THR A 9 38.08 -56.55 -44.46
CA THR A 9 38.26 -55.54 -43.41
C THR A 9 38.20 -54.10 -43.93
N LYS A 10 37.79 -53.86 -45.18
CA LYS A 10 37.82 -52.53 -45.80
C LYS A 10 36.53 -51.72 -45.63
N GLU A 11 35.38 -52.36 -45.43
CA GLU A 11 34.11 -51.63 -45.23
C GLU A 11 33.94 -51.08 -43.81
N GLN A 12 34.53 -51.70 -42.78
CA GLN A 12 34.40 -51.22 -41.40
C GLN A 12 35.27 -50.00 -41.06
N TRP A 13 36.33 -49.75 -41.82
CA TRP A 13 37.21 -48.58 -41.59
C TRP A 13 36.66 -47.28 -42.21
N ASN A 14 36.00 -47.36 -43.36
CA ASN A 14 35.44 -46.18 -44.04
C ASN A 14 34.24 -45.58 -43.28
N ASP A 15 33.44 -46.41 -42.61
CA ASP A 15 32.28 -45.96 -41.82
C ASP A 15 32.66 -45.24 -40.52
N ALA A 16 33.83 -45.57 -39.93
CA ALA A 16 34.35 -44.91 -38.74
C ALA A 16 34.94 -43.52 -39.06
N GLU A 17 35.63 -43.37 -40.21
CA GLU A 17 36.15 -42.07 -40.66
C GLU A 17 35.03 -41.12 -41.11
N GLY A 18 33.99 -41.63 -41.77
CA GLY A 18 32.82 -40.84 -42.18
C GLY A 18 32.04 -40.25 -41.00
N LYS A 19 31.78 -41.06 -39.96
CA LYS A 19 31.12 -40.61 -38.71
C LYS A 19 32.00 -39.66 -37.88
N GLY A 20 33.33 -39.80 -37.95
CA GLY A 20 34.29 -38.90 -37.32
C GLY A 20 34.39 -37.53 -37.99
N ARG A 21 34.32 -37.46 -39.33
CA ARG A 21 34.31 -36.20 -40.09
C ARG A 21 33.01 -35.42 -39.92
N SER A 22 31.85 -36.10 -39.96
CA SER A 22 30.55 -35.46 -39.72
C SER A 22 30.45 -34.87 -38.30
N ARG A 23 30.86 -35.61 -37.25
CA ARG A 23 30.89 -35.09 -35.87
C ARG A 23 31.87 -33.93 -35.65
N ARG A 24 32.97 -33.86 -36.41
CA ARG A 24 33.91 -32.72 -36.37
C ARG A 24 33.36 -31.49 -37.10
N GLN A 25 32.64 -31.67 -38.21
CA GLN A 25 31.96 -30.58 -38.91
C GLN A 25 30.80 -30.01 -38.09
N ASP A 26 29.99 -30.84 -37.44
CA ASP A 26 28.88 -30.38 -36.58
C ASP A 26 29.38 -29.62 -35.36
N ARG A 27 30.42 -30.11 -34.67
CA ARG A 27 31.05 -29.39 -33.55
C ARG A 27 31.72 -28.07 -33.98
N GLY A 28 32.20 -28.00 -35.22
CA GLY A 28 32.76 -26.78 -35.81
C GLY A 28 31.67 -25.72 -36.06
N GLN A 29 30.53 -26.14 -36.60
CA GLN A 29 29.37 -25.27 -36.82
C GLN A 29 28.72 -24.82 -35.51
N GLU A 30 28.60 -25.69 -34.50
CA GLU A 30 28.10 -25.32 -33.17
C GLU A 30 29.00 -24.30 -32.46
N ARG A 31 30.32 -24.45 -32.56
CA ARG A 31 31.27 -23.48 -31.98
C ARG A 31 31.25 -22.13 -32.69
N GLN A 32 31.05 -22.12 -34.01
CA GLN A 32 30.88 -20.87 -34.77
C GLN A 32 29.56 -20.19 -34.43
N ARG A 33 28.44 -20.94 -34.36
CA ARG A 33 27.13 -20.39 -33.96
C ARG A 33 27.15 -19.86 -32.52
N GLY A 34 27.73 -20.61 -31.57
CA GLY A 34 27.87 -20.15 -30.20
C GLY A 34 28.81 -18.93 -30.05
N GLY A 35 29.81 -18.80 -30.92
CA GLY A 35 30.69 -17.63 -30.98
C GLY A 35 29.99 -16.38 -31.52
N GLU A 36 29.15 -16.53 -32.56
CA GLU A 36 28.35 -15.44 -33.12
C GLU A 36 27.23 -15.00 -32.17
N GLU A 37 26.56 -15.94 -31.50
CA GLU A 37 25.52 -15.67 -30.52
C GLU A 37 26.08 -14.91 -29.31
N LYS A 38 27.26 -15.29 -28.83
CA LYS A 38 27.94 -14.58 -27.73
C LYS A 38 28.35 -13.16 -28.12
N ARG A 39 28.80 -12.95 -29.37
CA ARG A 39 29.11 -11.61 -29.91
C ARG A 39 27.85 -10.75 -30.09
N ARG A 40 26.73 -11.37 -30.46
CA ARG A 40 25.43 -10.70 -30.55
C ARG A 40 24.92 -10.27 -29.17
N GLU A 41 25.00 -11.16 -28.17
CA GLU A 41 24.66 -10.82 -26.79
C GLU A 41 25.54 -9.70 -26.22
N GLU A 42 26.85 -9.71 -26.50
CA GLU A 42 27.75 -8.64 -26.05
C GLU A 42 27.44 -7.29 -26.71
N ARG A 43 27.07 -7.28 -28.00
CA ARG A 43 26.62 -6.05 -28.68
C ARG A 43 25.31 -5.54 -28.08
N GLU A 44 24.33 -6.41 -27.84
CA GLU A 44 23.05 -6.02 -27.23
C GLU A 44 23.22 -5.53 -25.78
N ARG A 45 24.13 -6.13 -25.00
CA ARG A 45 24.50 -5.66 -23.66
C ARG A 45 25.21 -4.31 -23.72
N GLY A 46 26.08 -4.10 -24.71
CA GLY A 46 26.75 -2.82 -24.97
C GLY A 46 25.77 -1.70 -25.31
N GLU A 47 24.81 -1.97 -26.20
CA GLU A 47 23.77 -1.01 -26.57
C GLU A 47 22.83 -0.69 -25.41
N LYS A 48 22.41 -1.70 -24.61
CA LYS A 48 21.62 -1.46 -23.39
C LYS A 48 22.36 -0.59 -22.37
N ARG A 49 23.66 -0.84 -22.15
CA ARG A 49 24.50 -0.01 -21.28
C ARG A 49 24.66 1.42 -21.83
N GLY A 50 24.79 1.57 -23.15
CA GLY A 50 24.84 2.87 -23.81
C GLY A 50 23.57 3.69 -23.58
N ARG A 51 22.40 3.08 -23.84
CA ARG A 51 21.09 3.73 -23.61
C ARG A 51 20.85 4.05 -22.14
N GLU A 52 21.30 3.20 -21.22
CA GLU A 52 21.18 3.46 -19.79
C GLU A 52 22.10 4.60 -19.33
N ARG A 53 23.31 4.71 -19.90
CA ARG A 53 24.24 5.80 -19.64
C ARG A 53 23.69 7.14 -20.15
N GLU A 54 23.20 7.17 -21.39
CA GLU A 54 22.54 8.36 -21.97
C GLU A 54 21.33 8.80 -21.14
N ARG A 55 20.54 7.85 -20.65
CA ARG A 55 19.39 8.15 -19.78
C ARG A 55 19.82 8.78 -18.45
N ARG A 56 20.87 8.25 -17.81
CA ARG A 56 21.43 8.80 -16.57
C ARG A 56 22.06 10.18 -16.78
N GLU A 57 22.65 10.44 -17.93
CA GLU A 57 23.23 11.73 -18.29
C GLU A 57 22.14 12.79 -18.48
N ARG A 58 21.08 12.47 -19.22
CA ARG A 58 19.89 13.35 -19.34
C ARG A 58 19.17 13.58 -18.01
N GLU A 59 19.18 12.62 -17.11
CA GLU A 59 18.58 12.75 -15.77
C GLU A 59 19.43 13.69 -14.89
N ARG A 60 20.76 13.59 -14.96
CA ARG A 60 21.68 14.52 -14.28
C ARG A 60 21.59 15.94 -14.83
N GLU A 61 21.52 16.12 -16.15
CA GLU A 61 21.34 17.45 -16.75
C GLU A 61 20.03 18.12 -16.28
N ARG A 62 18.96 17.34 -16.16
CA ARG A 62 17.66 17.83 -15.63
C ARG A 62 17.73 18.19 -14.15
N GLU A 63 18.42 17.37 -13.34
CA GLU A 63 18.63 17.68 -11.91
C GLU A 63 19.50 18.94 -11.73
N GLU A 64 20.52 19.14 -12.57
CA GLU A 64 21.33 20.36 -12.57
C GLU A 64 20.53 21.58 -13.02
N GLU A 65 19.67 21.45 -14.03
CA GLU A 65 18.79 22.53 -14.49
C GLU A 65 17.76 22.93 -13.43
N GLU A 66 17.10 21.95 -12.78
CA GLU A 66 16.20 22.21 -11.65
C GLU A 66 16.93 22.88 -10.48
N LYS A 67 18.18 22.49 -10.22
CA LYS A 67 18.98 23.11 -9.16
C LYS A 67 19.31 24.57 -9.50
N ARG A 68 19.70 24.86 -10.75
CA ARG A 68 19.96 26.23 -11.21
C ARG A 68 18.70 27.10 -11.17
N GLU A 69 17.55 26.53 -11.48
CA GLU A 69 16.26 27.23 -11.40
C GLU A 69 15.91 27.57 -9.94
N ARG A 70 16.07 26.62 -9.01
CA ARG A 70 15.89 26.87 -7.57
C ARG A 70 16.85 27.92 -7.02
N GLU A 71 18.12 27.88 -7.41
CA GLU A 71 19.10 28.90 -7.01
C GLU A 71 18.77 30.29 -7.60
N ARG A 72 18.17 30.35 -8.80
CA ARG A 72 17.67 31.60 -9.40
C ARG A 72 16.44 32.12 -8.67
N GLU A 73 15.50 31.24 -8.32
CA GLU A 73 14.31 31.57 -7.52
C GLU A 73 14.70 32.07 -6.12
N GLU A 74 15.69 31.46 -5.46
CA GLU A 74 16.21 31.92 -4.17
C GLU A 74 16.88 33.30 -4.28
N ARG A 75 17.64 33.54 -5.35
CA ARG A 75 18.24 34.86 -5.63
C ARG A 75 17.20 35.93 -5.96
N GLU A 76 16.11 35.57 -6.64
CA GLU A 76 14.99 36.48 -6.90
C GLU A 76 14.19 36.78 -5.62
N LYS A 77 13.90 35.76 -4.79
CA LYS A 77 13.29 35.94 -3.45
C LYS A 77 14.15 36.81 -2.52
N PHE A 78 15.47 36.75 -2.64
CA PHE A 78 16.38 37.60 -1.87
C PHE A 78 16.46 39.04 -2.43
N ARG A 79 16.17 39.25 -3.72
CA ARG A 79 16.13 40.59 -4.36
C ARG A 79 14.78 41.31 -4.19
N SER A 80 13.67 40.58 -4.10
CA SER A 80 12.36 41.15 -3.79
C SER A 80 12.15 41.19 -2.27
N GLY A 81 12.48 42.33 -1.65
CA GLY A 81 12.08 42.60 -0.26
C GLY A 81 10.56 42.51 -0.08
N PRO A 82 10.06 42.35 1.18
CA PRO A 82 8.69 41.96 1.48
C PRO A 82 7.70 43.06 1.09
N CYS A 83 7.10 42.94 -0.11
CA CYS A 83 6.04 43.81 -0.56
C CYS A 83 4.99 43.05 -1.38
N SER A 84 3.77 43.01 -0.82
CA SER A 84 2.48 42.57 -1.39
C SER A 84 2.15 41.07 -1.45
N GLY A 85 1.93 40.47 -0.26
CA GLY A 85 1.50 39.07 -0.07
C GLY A 85 0.15 38.63 -0.67
N ALA A 86 -0.57 39.50 -1.37
CA ALA A 86 -1.81 39.13 -2.07
C ALA A 86 -1.58 38.66 -3.52
N ARG A 87 -0.63 39.27 -4.25
CA ARG A 87 -0.34 38.89 -5.65
C ARG A 87 0.66 37.75 -5.76
N GLU A 88 1.51 37.59 -4.75
CA GLU A 88 2.50 36.53 -4.68
C GLU A 88 1.86 35.15 -4.41
N SER A 89 0.84 35.11 -3.53
CA SER A 89 0.13 33.87 -3.21
C SER A 89 -0.75 33.35 -4.36
N GLU A 90 -1.24 34.22 -5.23
CA GLU A 90 -2.04 33.82 -6.40
C GLU A 90 -1.14 33.26 -7.51
N ARG A 91 0.01 33.88 -7.75
CA ARG A 91 1.04 33.39 -8.68
C ARG A 91 1.66 32.07 -8.22
N GLU A 92 1.85 31.89 -6.93
CA GLU A 92 2.37 30.63 -6.35
C GLU A 92 1.35 29.49 -6.50
N ARG A 93 0.06 29.76 -6.28
CA ARG A 93 -1.03 28.79 -6.53
C ARG A 93 -1.19 28.43 -8.01
N GLU A 94 -0.99 29.38 -8.91
CA GLU A 94 -1.06 29.14 -10.35
C GLU A 94 0.11 28.26 -10.82
N ARG A 95 1.33 28.53 -10.33
CA ARG A 95 2.52 27.70 -10.57
C ARG A 95 2.40 26.30 -9.97
N GLU A 96 1.77 26.15 -8.81
CA GLU A 96 1.52 24.84 -8.21
C GLU A 96 0.51 24.02 -9.03
N ARG A 97 -0.53 24.67 -9.58
CA ARG A 97 -1.48 24.03 -10.50
C ARG A 97 -0.82 23.60 -11.81
N GLU A 98 0.12 24.39 -12.32
CA GLU A 98 0.88 24.07 -13.52
C GLU A 98 1.83 22.89 -13.29
N ARG A 99 2.57 22.87 -12.17
CA ARG A 99 3.40 21.74 -11.74
C ARG A 99 2.59 20.45 -11.55
N GLU A 100 1.37 20.53 -11.04
CA GLU A 100 0.47 19.37 -10.91
C GLU A 100 -0.10 18.92 -12.27
N ARG A 101 -0.34 19.84 -13.22
CA ARG A 101 -0.72 19.48 -14.59
C ARG A 101 0.41 18.74 -15.31
N GLU A 102 1.65 19.25 -15.24
CA GLU A 102 2.81 18.57 -15.82
C GLU A 102 3.06 17.20 -15.19
N LYS A 103 2.91 17.06 -13.87
CA LYS A 103 3.02 15.75 -13.20
C LYS A 103 1.94 14.77 -13.68
N ARG A 104 0.72 15.25 -13.94
CA ARG A 104 -0.37 14.42 -14.49
C ARG A 104 -0.09 14.00 -15.93
N GLU A 105 0.41 14.90 -16.77
CA GLU A 105 0.82 14.55 -18.14
C GLU A 105 1.97 13.55 -18.15
N ARG A 106 3.00 13.74 -17.33
CA ARG A 106 4.11 12.78 -17.20
C ARG A 106 3.65 11.39 -16.72
N ARG A 107 2.63 11.32 -15.87
CA ARG A 107 2.02 10.04 -15.45
C ARG A 107 1.22 9.40 -16.58
N ARG A 108 0.55 10.20 -17.40
CA ARG A 108 -0.18 9.74 -18.57
C ARG A 108 0.77 9.21 -19.65
N GLU A 109 1.83 9.93 -19.98
CA GLU A 109 2.85 9.49 -20.94
C GLU A 109 3.51 8.17 -20.51
N ARG A 110 3.87 8.04 -19.23
CA ARG A 110 4.43 6.78 -18.69
C ARG A 110 3.45 5.61 -18.75
N ARG A 111 2.15 5.89 -18.63
CA ARG A 111 1.10 4.87 -18.75
C ARG A 111 0.93 4.46 -20.22
N GLU A 112 0.88 5.41 -21.13
CA GLU A 112 0.78 5.16 -22.58
C GLU A 112 2.03 4.41 -23.10
N GLU A 113 3.23 4.74 -22.61
CA GLU A 113 4.46 4.01 -22.94
C GLU A 113 4.44 2.56 -22.40
N ARG A 114 3.87 2.35 -21.20
CA ARG A 114 3.71 1.01 -20.62
C ARG A 114 2.70 0.17 -21.40
N GLU A 115 1.56 0.76 -21.75
CA GLU A 115 0.53 0.10 -22.56
C GLU A 115 1.04 -0.22 -23.98
N LYS A 116 1.88 0.64 -24.57
CA LYS A 116 2.55 0.35 -25.85
C LYS A 116 3.50 -0.85 -25.75
N ARG A 117 4.35 -0.89 -24.71
CA ARG A 117 5.26 -2.03 -24.45
C ARG A 117 4.52 -3.33 -24.17
N GLU A 118 3.34 -3.25 -23.56
CA GLU A 118 2.49 -4.41 -23.27
C GLU A 118 1.86 -4.96 -24.56
N ARG A 119 1.36 -4.09 -25.44
CA ARG A 119 0.88 -4.47 -26.77
C ARG A 119 1.99 -5.09 -27.64
N GLU A 120 3.19 -4.49 -27.66
CA GLU A 120 4.34 -5.06 -28.36
C GLU A 120 4.70 -6.46 -27.80
N ARG A 121 4.51 -6.69 -26.50
CA ARG A 121 4.77 -7.99 -25.84
C ARG A 121 3.68 -9.02 -26.14
N GLU A 122 2.42 -8.59 -26.26
CA GLU A 122 1.29 -9.44 -26.66
C GLU A 122 1.37 -9.83 -28.14
N GLU A 123 1.76 -8.90 -29.02
CA GLU A 123 2.05 -9.17 -30.44
C GLU A 123 3.21 -10.16 -30.62
N LEU A 124 4.25 -10.07 -29.79
CA LEU A 124 5.36 -11.04 -29.76
C LEU A 124 4.94 -12.41 -29.18
N SER A 125 3.90 -12.47 -28.34
CA SER A 125 3.39 -13.75 -27.78
C SER A 125 2.40 -14.47 -28.69
N SER A 126 1.76 -13.74 -29.61
CA SER A 126 0.78 -14.31 -30.55
C SER A 126 1.42 -14.92 -31.80
N SER A 127 2.75 -14.81 -31.96
CA SER A 127 3.50 -15.44 -33.06
C SER A 127 4.14 -16.80 -32.73
N SER A 128 3.85 -17.43 -31.59
CA SER A 128 4.40 -18.77 -31.26
C SER A 128 3.30 -19.83 -31.09
N GLY A 129 3.19 -20.73 -32.06
CA GLY A 129 2.37 -21.95 -32.00
C GLY A 129 2.89 -22.98 -30.98
N PRO A 130 2.11 -24.04 -30.69
CA PRO A 130 2.25 -24.81 -29.45
C PRO A 130 3.34 -25.89 -29.54
N CYS A 131 4.13 -26.04 -28.48
CA CYS A 131 5.01 -27.18 -28.30
C CYS A 131 5.10 -27.63 -26.84
N SER A 132 5.13 -28.95 -26.70
CA SER A 132 4.91 -29.85 -25.56
C SER A 132 5.90 -29.77 -24.39
N GLY A 133 5.40 -30.07 -23.18
CA GLY A 133 6.02 -30.92 -22.14
C GLY A 133 7.27 -30.42 -21.41
N ALA A 134 8.24 -29.83 -22.10
CA ALA A 134 9.47 -29.33 -21.50
C ALA A 134 9.26 -27.98 -20.78
N ARG A 135 8.29 -27.18 -21.25
CA ARG A 135 7.99 -25.85 -20.71
C ARG A 135 7.42 -25.87 -19.30
N GLU A 136 6.73 -26.92 -18.88
CA GLU A 136 6.20 -27.00 -17.51
C GLU A 136 7.33 -27.20 -16.49
N SER A 137 8.40 -27.91 -16.86
CA SER A 137 9.60 -28.07 -16.02
C SER A 137 10.36 -26.75 -15.91
N GLU A 138 10.55 -26.05 -17.03
CA GLU A 138 11.22 -24.74 -17.04
C GLU A 138 10.40 -23.65 -16.34
N GLU A 139 9.06 -23.67 -16.46
CA GLU A 139 8.19 -22.71 -15.79
C GLU A 139 8.12 -22.98 -14.29
N ARG A 140 8.21 -24.26 -13.86
CA ARG A 140 8.31 -24.64 -12.45
C ARG A 140 9.65 -24.20 -11.86
N GLU A 141 10.76 -24.42 -12.55
CA GLU A 141 12.07 -23.89 -12.15
C GLU A 141 12.08 -22.35 -12.14
N ARG A 142 11.42 -21.69 -13.09
CA ARG A 142 11.32 -20.23 -13.12
C ARG A 142 10.54 -19.69 -11.93
N ARG A 143 9.44 -20.35 -11.53
CA ARG A 143 8.66 -20.00 -10.33
C ARG A 143 9.44 -20.26 -9.05
N GLU A 144 10.27 -21.31 -9.02
CA GLU A 144 11.13 -21.63 -7.89
C GLU A 144 12.26 -20.59 -7.75
N ARG A 145 12.91 -20.20 -8.86
CA ARG A 145 13.89 -19.10 -8.89
C ARG A 145 13.28 -17.74 -8.51
N GLU A 146 12.05 -17.44 -8.94
CA GLU A 146 11.34 -16.22 -8.56
C GLU A 146 10.99 -16.23 -7.05
N ARG A 147 10.65 -17.40 -6.49
CA ARG A 147 10.41 -17.56 -5.05
C ARG A 147 11.70 -17.38 -4.25
N GLU A 148 12.80 -18.01 -4.67
CA GLU A 148 14.12 -17.84 -4.05
C GLU A 148 14.63 -16.40 -4.14
N GLU A 149 14.41 -15.72 -5.27
CA GLU A 149 14.79 -14.32 -5.44
C GLU A 149 13.94 -13.40 -4.54
N ARG A 150 12.65 -13.70 -4.37
CA ARG A 150 11.78 -12.97 -3.45
C ARG A 150 12.21 -13.17 -1.99
N GLU A 151 12.53 -14.39 -1.59
CA GLU A 151 13.06 -14.70 -0.26
C GLU A 151 14.43 -14.04 -0.04
N ARG A 152 15.30 -13.99 -1.06
CA ARG A 152 16.59 -13.29 -1.01
C ARG A 152 16.40 -11.78 -0.82
N ARG A 153 15.45 -11.17 -1.53
CA ARG A 153 15.10 -9.74 -1.38
C ARG A 153 14.52 -9.43 -0.01
N GLU A 154 13.73 -10.32 0.57
CA GLU A 154 13.22 -10.18 1.94
C GLU A 154 14.34 -10.27 2.98
N ARG A 155 15.26 -11.25 2.85
CA ARG A 155 16.46 -11.35 3.71
C ARG A 155 17.39 -10.14 3.58
N GLU A 156 17.50 -9.56 2.39
CA GLU A 156 18.31 -8.35 2.16
C GLU A 156 17.69 -7.12 2.81
N ARG A 157 16.36 -6.96 2.72
CA ARG A 157 15.61 -5.91 3.44
C ARG A 157 15.68 -6.07 4.95
N GLU A 158 15.67 -7.30 5.45
CA GLU A 158 15.80 -7.57 6.88
C GLU A 158 17.20 -7.20 7.40
N ARG A 159 18.26 -7.57 6.65
CA ARG A 159 19.65 -7.14 6.92
C ARG A 159 19.83 -5.62 6.83
N GLU A 160 19.11 -4.96 5.94
CA GLU A 160 19.14 -3.50 5.83
C GLU A 160 18.51 -2.83 7.04
N ARG A 161 17.35 -3.33 7.51
CA ARG A 161 16.72 -2.88 8.76
C ARG A 161 17.59 -3.12 9.98
N GLU A 162 18.32 -4.24 10.02
CA GLU A 162 19.26 -4.55 11.10
C GLU A 162 20.45 -3.57 11.09
N ARG A 163 21.01 -3.25 9.91
CA ARG A 163 22.07 -2.23 9.76
C ARG A 163 21.59 -0.83 10.13
N GLU A 164 20.35 -0.47 9.86
CA GLU A 164 19.76 0.80 10.30
C GLU A 164 19.61 0.86 11.82
N ARG A 165 19.20 -0.24 12.46
CA ARG A 165 19.15 -0.34 13.93
C ARG A 165 20.54 -0.21 14.55
N GLU A 166 21.53 -0.93 14.03
CA GLU A 166 22.92 -0.79 14.48
C GLU A 166 23.48 0.63 14.28
N ARG A 167 23.14 1.30 13.18
CA ARG A 167 23.54 2.70 12.96
C ARG A 167 22.89 3.63 13.98
N GLY A 168 21.60 3.47 14.25
CA GLY A 168 20.90 4.25 15.27
C GLY A 168 21.45 4.01 16.68
N GLU A 169 21.84 2.78 17.01
CA GLU A 169 22.48 2.47 18.30
C GLU A 169 23.88 3.08 18.41
N ARG A 170 24.71 2.99 17.35
CA ARG A 170 26.03 3.63 17.31
C ARG A 170 25.95 5.15 17.38
N GLU A 171 24.92 5.75 16.81
CA GLU A 171 24.67 7.20 16.87
C GLU A 171 24.32 7.64 18.29
N ARG A 172 23.40 6.92 18.96
CA ARG A 172 23.07 7.15 20.38
C ARG A 172 24.27 6.92 21.30
N GLU A 173 25.14 5.96 20.99
CA GLU A 173 26.36 5.72 21.76
C GLU A 173 27.39 6.84 21.56
N ARG A 174 27.51 7.39 20.35
CA ARG A 174 28.35 8.57 20.07
C ARG A 174 27.86 9.82 20.80
N GLU A 175 26.55 10.04 20.84
CA GLU A 175 25.95 11.15 21.61
C GLU A 175 26.22 11.01 23.12
N LYS A 176 26.07 9.80 23.68
CA LYS A 176 26.40 9.54 25.09
C LYS A 176 27.88 9.79 25.39
N ARG A 177 28.79 9.30 24.53
CA ARG A 177 30.24 9.54 24.68
C ARG A 177 30.61 11.02 24.50
N ALA A 178 29.90 11.77 23.67
CA ALA A 178 30.10 13.20 23.51
C ALA A 178 29.69 13.97 24.78
N HIS A 179 28.51 13.64 25.33
CA HIS A 179 28.01 14.23 26.58
C HIS A 179 28.90 13.90 27.79
N GLU A 180 29.44 12.68 27.84
CA GLU A 180 30.37 12.27 28.90
C GLU A 180 31.71 13.01 28.81
N ARG A 181 32.25 13.22 27.60
CA ARG A 181 33.46 14.04 27.38
C ARG A 181 33.24 15.52 27.74
N GLU A 182 32.05 16.07 27.53
CA GLU A 182 31.73 17.43 27.97
C GLU A 182 31.72 17.54 29.50
N ARG A 183 31.09 16.58 30.19
CA ARG A 183 31.11 16.51 31.67
C ARG A 183 32.53 16.32 32.23
N GLU A 184 33.38 15.56 31.54
CA GLU A 184 34.77 15.36 31.96
C GLU A 184 35.60 16.64 31.80
N LYS A 185 35.44 17.37 30.70
CA LYS A 185 36.06 18.69 30.49
C LYS A 185 35.60 19.73 31.51
N GLU A 186 34.33 19.66 31.94
CA GLU A 186 33.80 20.54 32.98
C GLU A 186 34.45 20.26 34.34
N ARG A 187 34.58 18.99 34.72
CA ARG A 187 35.28 18.56 35.95
C ARG A 187 36.78 18.90 35.92
N GLU A 188 37.42 18.83 34.75
CA GLU A 188 38.83 19.19 34.59
C GLU A 188 39.06 20.70 34.80
N ARG A 189 38.19 21.54 34.23
CA ARG A 189 38.18 23.00 34.48
C ARG A 189 37.94 23.35 35.94
N GLU A 190 37.13 22.55 36.64
CA GLU A 190 36.86 22.75 38.07
C GLU A 190 38.10 22.41 38.93
N ARG A 191 38.78 21.29 38.62
CA ARG A 191 40.06 20.92 39.27
C ARG A 191 41.19 21.90 38.97
N GLU A 192 41.21 22.48 37.78
CA GLU A 192 42.20 23.49 37.39
C GLU A 192 42.02 24.79 38.20
N ARG A 193 40.77 25.24 38.39
CA ARG A 193 40.42 26.37 39.28
C ARG A 193 40.75 26.08 40.74
N GLU A 194 40.66 24.82 41.17
CA GLU A 194 41.01 24.41 42.53
C GLU A 194 42.52 24.45 42.77
N ARG A 195 43.32 23.95 41.82
CA ARG A 195 44.80 24.05 41.83
C ARG A 195 45.30 25.49 41.73
N GLU A 196 44.58 26.35 41.02
CA GLU A 196 44.89 27.78 40.92
C GLU A 196 44.68 28.49 42.28
N ARG A 197 43.59 28.17 42.98
CA ARG A 197 43.31 28.64 44.36
C ARG A 197 44.32 28.10 45.38
N GLU A 198 44.83 26.89 45.17
CA GLU A 198 45.88 26.31 46.03
C GLU A 198 47.23 27.01 45.85
N ARG A 199 47.63 27.30 44.60
CA ARG A 199 48.84 28.09 44.27
C ARG A 199 48.75 29.53 44.76
N GLU A 200 47.54 30.10 44.80
CA GLU A 200 47.30 31.44 45.37
C GLU A 200 47.51 31.45 46.89
N ARG A 201 47.07 30.40 47.60
CA ARG A 201 47.29 30.22 49.04
C ARG A 201 48.75 29.92 49.39
N GLU A 202 49.49 29.24 48.51
CA GLU A 202 50.94 28.99 48.68
C GLU A 202 51.76 30.29 48.54
N ARG A 203 51.44 31.15 47.56
CA ARG A 203 52.04 32.49 47.40
C ARG A 203 51.69 33.46 48.54
N GLU A 204 50.53 33.26 49.17
CA GLU A 204 50.13 34.01 50.37
C GLU A 204 50.97 33.63 51.60
N ARG A 205 51.28 32.33 51.78
CA ARG A 205 52.15 31.82 52.85
C ARG A 205 53.64 32.17 52.64
N GLU A 206 54.08 32.34 51.39
CA GLU A 206 55.42 32.83 51.06
C GLU A 206 55.60 34.32 51.40
N ARG A 207 54.56 35.14 51.15
CA ARG A 207 54.53 36.58 51.52
C ARG A 207 54.35 36.84 53.02
N GLU A 208 53.90 35.84 53.77
CA GLU A 208 53.78 35.91 55.22
C GLU A 208 55.13 35.69 55.93
N ARG A 209 56.06 34.93 55.32
CA ARG A 209 57.43 34.72 55.83
C ARG A 209 58.39 35.87 55.49
N GLU A 210 58.03 36.76 54.58
CA GLU A 210 58.81 37.97 54.26
C GLU A 210 58.44 39.17 55.13
N ARG A 211 57.25 39.18 55.76
CA ARG A 211 56.74 40.27 56.59
C ARG A 211 57.14 40.21 58.08
N GLU A 212 57.98 39.25 58.44
CA GLU A 212 58.54 39.14 59.80
C GLU A 212 59.87 39.91 59.96
N ARG A 213 60.49 40.38 58.86
CA ARG A 213 61.81 41.05 58.88
C ARG A 213 61.81 42.57 58.70
N GLU A 214 60.65 43.23 58.77
CA GLU A 214 60.58 44.69 58.60
C GLU A 214 59.89 45.41 59.79
N ARG A 215 59.98 44.80 60.98
CA ARG A 215 59.52 45.39 62.25
C ARG A 215 60.64 46.16 62.98
N GLU A 216 61.36 47.05 62.31
CA GLU A 216 62.40 47.83 63.00
C GLU A 216 62.50 49.33 62.68
N ARG A 217 61.60 49.91 61.89
CA ARG A 217 61.65 51.37 61.62
C ARG A 217 60.30 52.04 61.85
N GLU A 218 59.83 51.91 63.08
CA GLU A 218 58.44 52.18 63.48
C GLU A 218 58.18 53.56 64.12
N ARG A 219 59.13 54.53 64.12
CA ARG A 219 58.97 55.71 65.00
C ARG A 219 59.19 57.10 64.41
N GLU A 220 58.87 57.31 63.13
CA GLU A 220 58.64 58.67 62.59
C GLU A 220 57.32 58.85 61.83
N HIS A 221 56.57 57.77 61.57
CA HIS A 221 55.39 57.81 60.67
C HIS A 221 54.05 58.19 61.35
N LYS A 222 54.07 58.88 62.51
CA LYS A 222 52.85 59.11 63.30
C LYS A 222 52.01 60.30 62.83
N ILE A 223 52.63 61.36 62.26
CA ILE A 223 51.91 62.56 61.79
C ILE A 223 51.48 62.45 60.31
N LYS A 224 52.17 61.63 59.49
CA LYS A 224 51.74 61.28 58.12
C LYS A 224 50.58 60.27 58.10
N ARG A 225 50.50 59.40 59.13
CA ARG A 225 49.46 58.36 59.29
C ARG A 225 48.04 58.94 59.35
N GLU A 226 47.81 60.10 59.95
CA GLU A 226 46.44 60.64 60.10
C GLU A 226 45.87 61.24 58.81
N LYS A 227 46.69 61.93 58.00
CA LYS A 227 46.29 62.42 56.67
C LYS A 227 46.14 61.27 55.66
N ASP A 228 47.01 60.25 55.72
CA ASP A 228 46.88 59.04 54.90
C ASP A 228 45.69 58.18 55.35
N HIS A 229 45.38 58.08 56.64
CA HIS A 229 44.23 57.28 57.11
C HIS A 229 42.90 57.91 56.69
N LYS A 230 42.80 59.25 56.68
CA LYS A 230 41.62 59.96 56.15
C LYS A 230 41.46 59.77 54.63
N ARG A 231 42.55 59.95 53.85
CA ARG A 231 42.55 59.69 52.39
C ARG A 231 42.30 58.23 52.04
N LYS A 232 42.75 57.28 52.87
CA LYS A 232 42.54 55.84 52.68
C LYS A 232 41.09 55.44 52.98
N ARG A 233 40.47 56.03 54.01
CA ARG A 233 39.02 55.86 54.31
C ARG A 233 38.12 56.42 53.21
N GLU A 234 38.50 57.56 52.62
CA GLU A 234 37.76 58.13 51.49
C GLU A 234 37.89 57.26 50.23
N ARG A 235 39.11 56.80 49.90
CA ARG A 235 39.34 55.84 48.79
C ARG A 235 38.67 54.49 49.00
N GLU A 236 38.57 53.99 50.23
CA GLU A 236 37.81 52.77 50.54
C GLU A 236 36.30 52.96 50.38
N LYS A 237 35.75 54.09 50.82
CA LYS A 237 34.34 54.41 50.62
C LYS A 237 33.99 54.56 49.14
N GLU A 238 34.87 55.18 48.36
CA GLU A 238 34.73 55.33 46.91
C GLU A 238 34.77 53.96 46.21
N ARG A 239 35.78 53.13 46.51
CA ARG A 239 35.87 51.75 45.99
C ARG A 239 34.69 50.86 46.38
N LYS A 240 34.15 51.04 47.59
CA LYS A 240 32.96 50.30 48.05
C LYS A 240 31.71 50.70 47.24
N ARG A 241 31.51 52.01 47.00
CA ARG A 241 30.42 52.52 46.16
C ARG A 241 30.55 52.03 44.72
N GLU A 242 31.76 52.09 44.16
CA GLU A 242 32.05 51.63 42.80
C GLU A 242 31.78 50.12 42.64
N ARG A 243 32.09 49.33 43.68
CA ARG A 243 31.80 47.88 43.71
C ARG A 243 30.30 47.60 43.82
N GLU A 244 29.59 48.30 44.70
CA GLU A 244 28.12 48.19 44.84
C GLU A 244 27.40 48.60 43.55
N GLU A 245 27.89 49.61 42.84
CA GLU A 245 27.34 50.07 41.56
C GLU A 245 27.55 49.02 40.45
N ARG A 246 28.76 48.45 40.35
CA ARG A 246 29.05 47.34 39.42
C ARG A 246 28.24 46.08 39.73
N GLU A 247 27.99 45.78 41.00
CA GLU A 247 27.14 44.64 41.39
C GLU A 247 25.67 44.87 40.99
N ARG A 248 25.13 46.08 41.21
CA ARG A 248 23.78 46.45 40.75
C ARG A 248 23.65 46.44 39.24
N GLU A 249 24.68 46.85 38.51
CA GLU A 249 24.69 46.83 37.04
C GLU A 249 24.65 45.38 36.51
N ARG A 250 25.46 44.48 37.08
CA ARG A 250 25.45 43.04 36.76
C ARG A 250 24.11 42.39 37.09
N GLU A 251 23.47 42.79 38.18
CA GLU A 251 22.16 42.27 38.58
C GLU A 251 21.08 42.68 37.58
N ARG A 252 21.06 43.95 37.15
CA ARG A 252 20.18 44.45 36.08
C ARG A 252 20.42 43.76 34.74
N GLU A 253 21.67 43.47 34.41
CA GLU A 253 22.02 42.76 33.18
C GLU A 253 21.49 41.32 33.18
N ARG A 254 21.65 40.59 34.30
CA ARG A 254 21.09 39.25 34.50
C ARG A 254 19.56 39.24 34.46
N GLU A 255 18.92 40.27 35.00
CA GLU A 255 17.46 40.39 34.99
C GLU A 255 16.93 40.57 33.55
N ARG A 256 17.58 41.44 32.75
CA ARG A 256 17.26 41.62 31.32
C ARG A 256 17.50 40.34 30.51
N GLU A 257 18.53 39.58 30.82
CA GLU A 257 18.81 38.31 30.15
C GLU A 257 17.72 37.27 30.42
N ARG A 258 17.28 37.13 31.68
CA ARG A 258 16.15 36.27 32.07
C ARG A 258 14.84 36.70 31.42
N GLU A 259 14.62 38.00 31.27
CA GLU A 259 13.42 38.53 30.61
C GLU A 259 13.38 38.15 29.12
N ARG A 260 14.51 38.31 28.41
CA ARG A 260 14.66 37.88 27.01
C ARG A 260 14.49 36.37 26.83
N GLU A 261 14.99 35.57 27.77
CA GLU A 261 14.82 34.11 27.74
C GLU A 261 13.35 33.72 27.87
N ARG A 262 12.62 34.34 28.83
CA ARG A 262 11.18 34.16 29.00
C ARG A 262 10.38 34.62 27.77
N GLU A 263 10.80 35.70 27.13
CA GLU A 263 10.16 36.20 25.91
C GLU A 263 10.33 35.20 24.75
N ARG A 264 11.54 34.68 24.53
CA ARG A 264 11.81 33.63 23.54
C ARG A 264 11.01 32.36 23.82
N GLU A 265 10.93 31.92 25.07
CA GLU A 265 10.14 30.75 25.44
C GLU A 265 8.63 30.99 25.16
N ARG A 266 8.12 32.19 25.44
CA ARG A 266 6.74 32.57 25.11
C ARG A 266 6.49 32.59 23.61
N GLU A 267 7.41 33.12 22.82
CA GLU A 267 7.31 33.11 21.35
C GLU A 267 7.36 31.69 20.79
N GLN A 268 8.26 30.84 21.28
CA GLN A 268 8.33 29.43 20.89
C GLN A 268 7.02 28.71 21.21
N ARG A 269 6.48 28.86 22.43
CA ARG A 269 5.19 28.28 22.81
C ARG A 269 4.03 28.81 21.96
N LYS A 270 4.04 30.09 21.58
CA LYS A 270 3.04 30.66 20.66
C LYS A 270 3.15 30.03 19.27
N GLY A 271 4.36 29.94 18.72
CA GLY A 271 4.61 29.31 17.42
C GLY A 271 4.25 27.83 17.38
N GLU A 272 4.52 27.08 18.46
CA GLU A 272 4.09 25.68 18.58
C GLU A 272 2.57 25.54 18.59
N ARG A 273 1.86 26.37 19.39
CA ARG A 273 0.39 26.39 19.41
C ARG A 273 -0.22 26.79 18.07
N GLU A 274 0.40 27.73 17.35
CA GLU A 274 -0.05 28.12 16.01
C GLU A 274 0.12 26.98 15.01
N ARG A 275 1.27 26.28 15.02
CA ARG A 275 1.51 25.10 14.17
C ARG A 275 0.54 23.95 14.50
N GLU A 276 0.23 23.74 15.78
CA GLU A 276 -0.74 22.73 16.20
C GLU A 276 -2.15 23.06 15.68
N ARG A 277 -2.59 24.32 15.82
CA ARG A 277 -3.86 24.80 15.27
C ARG A 277 -3.91 24.72 13.75
N GLU A 278 -2.81 25.00 13.07
CA GLU A 278 -2.72 24.88 11.62
C GLU A 278 -2.88 23.43 11.16
N ARG A 279 -2.20 22.48 11.83
CA ARG A 279 -2.35 21.03 11.59
C ARG A 279 -3.77 20.56 11.88
N GLU A 280 -4.41 21.07 12.93
CA GLU A 280 -5.80 20.74 13.27
C GLU A 280 -6.76 21.23 12.18
N ARG A 281 -6.60 22.47 11.72
CA ARG A 281 -7.38 23.04 10.60
C ARG A 281 -7.15 22.30 9.29
N GLU A 282 -5.92 21.86 9.03
CA GLU A 282 -5.60 21.06 7.84
C GLU A 282 -6.32 19.71 7.86
N ARG A 283 -6.29 19.01 9.01
CA ARG A 283 -7.03 17.75 9.22
C ARG A 283 -8.53 17.96 9.10
N GLU A 284 -9.06 19.07 9.63
CA GLU A 284 -10.48 19.40 9.52
C GLU A 284 -10.89 19.63 8.06
N ARG A 285 -10.09 20.39 7.30
CA ARG A 285 -10.29 20.58 5.85
C ARG A 285 -10.18 19.27 5.06
N GLU A 286 -9.26 18.38 5.44
CA GLU A 286 -9.14 17.07 4.80
C GLU A 286 -10.38 16.21 5.04
N ARG A 287 -10.88 16.16 6.29
CA ARG A 287 -12.13 15.48 6.65
C ARG A 287 -13.34 16.08 5.95
N GLU A 288 -13.39 17.40 5.80
CA GLU A 288 -14.47 18.08 5.08
C GLU A 288 -14.48 17.70 3.60
N ARG A 289 -13.32 17.69 2.94
CA ARG A 289 -13.16 17.23 1.55
C ARG A 289 -13.54 15.76 1.39
N GLU A 290 -13.23 14.92 2.38
CA GLU A 290 -13.64 13.51 2.37
C GLU A 290 -15.16 13.38 2.44
N ARG A 291 -15.82 14.09 3.36
CA ARG A 291 -17.29 14.13 3.47
C ARG A 291 -17.96 14.67 2.21
N GLU A 292 -17.36 15.65 1.54
CA GLU A 292 -17.86 16.18 0.27
C GLU A 292 -17.79 15.12 -0.85
N ARG A 293 -16.70 14.36 -0.92
CA ARG A 293 -16.57 13.23 -1.86
C ARG A 293 -17.51 12.08 -1.55
N GLU A 294 -17.80 11.83 -0.27
CA GLU A 294 -18.83 10.87 0.14
C GLU A 294 -20.21 11.33 -0.37
N ARG A 295 -20.58 12.60 -0.14
CA ARG A 295 -21.83 13.18 -0.66
C ARG A 295 -21.99 13.07 -2.16
N GLU A 296 -20.91 13.28 -2.91
CA GLU A 296 -20.94 13.14 -4.38
C GLU A 296 -21.24 11.70 -4.84
N ARG A 297 -20.89 10.71 -4.02
CA ARG A 297 -21.00 9.27 -4.34
C ARG A 297 -22.19 8.59 -3.67
N GLU A 298 -23.00 9.34 -2.93
CA GLU A 298 -24.19 8.84 -2.28
C GLU A 298 -25.25 8.42 -3.31
N SER A 299 -25.75 7.21 -3.14
CA SER A 299 -26.87 6.67 -3.89
C SER A 299 -28.11 6.64 -2.99
N PRO A 300 -29.28 7.09 -3.48
CA PRO A 300 -30.52 7.03 -2.71
C PRO A 300 -30.86 5.60 -2.28
N LEU A 301 -31.34 5.42 -1.05
CA LEU A 301 -31.84 4.14 -0.56
C LEU A 301 -33.37 4.16 -0.62
N ASN A 302 -33.96 3.20 -1.35
CA ASN A 302 -35.39 3.06 -1.51
C ASN A 302 -35.88 1.75 -0.88
N VAL A 303 -37.15 1.74 -0.48
CA VAL A 303 -37.85 0.51 -0.05
C VAL A 303 -38.91 0.18 -1.08
N VAL A 304 -38.87 -1.05 -1.60
CA VAL A 304 -39.92 -1.58 -2.47
C VAL A 304 -40.65 -2.68 -1.73
N GLU A 305 -41.97 -2.59 -1.67
CA GLU A 305 -42.82 -3.63 -1.11
C GLU A 305 -43.15 -4.65 -2.20
N GLN A 306 -42.90 -5.93 -1.91
CA GLN A 306 -43.21 -7.02 -2.81
C GLN A 306 -43.88 -8.16 -2.02
N ARG A 307 -45.16 -8.43 -2.30
CA ARG A 307 -45.94 -9.53 -1.69
C ARG A 307 -45.80 -9.55 -0.15
N HIS A 308 -46.04 -8.42 0.50
CA HIS A 308 -45.94 -8.23 1.96
C HIS A 308 -44.52 -8.32 2.53
N LYS A 309 -43.48 -8.17 1.70
CA LYS A 309 -42.08 -8.09 2.14
C LYS A 309 -41.44 -6.81 1.61
N CYS A 310 -40.95 -5.97 2.52
CA CYS A 310 -40.14 -4.81 2.19
C CYS A 310 -38.73 -5.25 1.77
N ARG A 311 -38.23 -4.70 0.67
CA ARG A 311 -36.87 -4.90 0.17
C ARG A 311 -36.17 -3.56 0.05
N LEU A 312 -35.01 -3.45 0.68
CA LEU A 312 -34.11 -2.31 0.51
C LEU A 312 -33.43 -2.43 -0.85
N ILE A 313 -33.54 -1.37 -1.65
CA ILE A 313 -32.92 -1.25 -2.97
C ILE A 313 -32.08 0.01 -2.98
N LEU A 314 -30.80 -0.14 -3.27
CA LEU A 314 -29.90 0.97 -3.47
C LEU A 314 -30.03 1.46 -4.91
N ASP A 315 -30.39 2.73 -5.11
CA ASP A 315 -30.54 3.32 -6.44
C ASP A 315 -29.17 3.59 -7.08
N LEU A 316 -28.65 2.55 -7.72
CA LEU A 316 -27.35 2.57 -8.38
C LEU A 316 -27.45 2.93 -9.87
N ARG A 317 -28.53 3.56 -10.35
CA ARG A 317 -28.68 3.92 -11.78
C ARG A 317 -27.48 4.69 -12.32
N LYS A 318 -26.97 5.67 -11.56
CA LYS A 318 -25.78 6.44 -11.94
C LYS A 318 -24.52 5.58 -12.00
N VAL A 319 -24.31 4.73 -10.99
CA VAL A 319 -23.13 3.86 -10.89
C VAL A 319 -23.14 2.82 -12.01
N ASN A 320 -24.30 2.23 -12.30
CA ASN A 320 -24.49 1.22 -13.33
C ASN A 320 -24.09 1.70 -14.73
N ASN A 321 -24.16 3.00 -15.03
CA ASN A 321 -23.73 3.57 -16.31
C ASN A 321 -22.21 3.48 -16.54
N TYR A 322 -21.42 3.28 -15.48
CA TYR A 322 -19.96 3.16 -15.53
C TYR A 322 -19.48 1.71 -15.41
N LEU A 323 -20.40 0.75 -15.38
CA LEU A 323 -20.08 -0.67 -15.26
C LEU A 323 -20.13 -1.36 -16.62
N ASP A 324 -19.12 -2.17 -16.90
CA ASP A 324 -19.18 -3.13 -18.00
C ASP A 324 -20.05 -4.31 -17.58
N ILE A 325 -21.31 -4.31 -18.02
CA ILE A 325 -22.29 -5.34 -17.67
C ILE A 325 -22.24 -6.47 -18.71
N PRO A 326 -21.73 -7.66 -18.36
CA PRO A 326 -21.65 -8.75 -19.33
C PRO A 326 -23.03 -9.30 -19.65
N LYS A 327 -23.28 -9.62 -20.93
CA LYS A 327 -24.47 -10.36 -21.33
C LYS A 327 -24.32 -11.83 -20.93
N PHE A 328 -25.35 -12.39 -20.31
CA PHE A 328 -25.38 -13.81 -19.95
C PHE A 328 -26.80 -14.36 -20.02
N LYS A 329 -26.92 -15.69 -20.00
CA LYS A 329 -28.20 -16.40 -20.01
C LYS A 329 -28.33 -17.23 -18.72
N TYR A 330 -29.53 -17.20 -18.15
CA TYR A 330 -29.91 -18.08 -17.05
C TYR A 330 -30.22 -19.48 -17.57
N GLU A 331 -29.95 -20.47 -16.74
CA GLU A 331 -30.45 -21.83 -16.95
C GLU A 331 -31.84 -21.89 -16.31
N GLY A 332 -32.88 -21.91 -17.13
CA GLY A 332 -34.27 -21.84 -16.68
C GLY A 332 -35.07 -23.09 -17.02
N LEU A 333 -36.39 -22.92 -17.11
CA LEU A 333 -37.35 -24.01 -17.38
C LEU A 333 -37.05 -24.79 -18.67
N ASN A 334 -36.55 -24.14 -19.72
CA ASN A 334 -36.16 -24.82 -20.96
C ASN A 334 -35.12 -25.92 -20.70
N ARG A 335 -34.16 -25.66 -19.81
CA ARG A 335 -33.14 -26.64 -19.45
C ARG A 335 -33.70 -27.77 -18.59
N VAL A 336 -34.73 -27.49 -17.79
CA VAL A 336 -35.45 -28.52 -17.03
C VAL A 336 -36.16 -29.47 -18.00
N ALA A 337 -36.87 -28.94 -19.00
CA ALA A 337 -37.56 -29.74 -20.01
C ALA A 337 -36.61 -30.65 -20.82
N GLU A 338 -35.39 -30.19 -21.09
CA GLU A 338 -34.35 -30.99 -21.76
C GLU A 338 -33.77 -32.11 -20.88
N LEU A 339 -33.75 -31.92 -19.56
CA LEU A 339 -33.05 -32.82 -18.62
C LEU A 339 -33.96 -33.80 -17.90
N ILE A 340 -35.24 -33.45 -17.71
CA ILE A 340 -36.21 -34.27 -16.98
C ILE A 340 -36.51 -35.57 -17.72
N ARG A 341 -36.65 -36.66 -16.97
CA ARG A 341 -37.07 -37.97 -17.49
C ARG A 341 -38.34 -38.42 -16.76
N PRO A 342 -39.23 -39.17 -17.43
CA PRO A 342 -40.40 -39.75 -16.78
C PRO A 342 -40.00 -40.57 -15.54
N GLY A 343 -40.70 -40.33 -14.43
CA GLY A 343 -40.49 -40.99 -13.15
C GLY A 343 -39.36 -40.43 -12.28
N ASP A 344 -38.67 -39.36 -12.72
CA ASP A 344 -37.59 -38.72 -11.95
C ASP A 344 -38.08 -38.24 -10.57
N TRP A 345 -37.15 -38.30 -9.61
CA TRP A 345 -37.25 -37.69 -8.30
C TRP A 345 -36.52 -36.35 -8.30
N MET A 346 -37.15 -35.36 -7.68
CA MET A 346 -36.69 -33.98 -7.70
C MET A 346 -36.61 -33.43 -6.29
N PHE A 347 -35.62 -32.59 -6.03
CA PHE A 347 -35.56 -31.74 -4.84
C PHE A 347 -35.09 -30.35 -5.25
N SER A 348 -35.54 -29.34 -4.52
CA SER A 348 -35.13 -27.95 -4.76
C SER A 348 -34.55 -27.31 -3.51
N ILE A 349 -33.58 -26.43 -3.73
CA ILE A 349 -32.92 -25.67 -2.67
C ILE A 349 -33.09 -24.19 -2.98
N ASP A 350 -33.68 -23.45 -2.04
CA ASP A 350 -33.81 -21.98 -2.04
C ASP A 350 -32.73 -21.40 -1.12
N LEU A 351 -31.92 -20.47 -1.64
CA LEU A 351 -30.90 -19.77 -0.86
C LEU A 351 -31.48 -18.53 -0.16
N LYS A 352 -31.11 -18.31 1.11
CA LYS A 352 -31.64 -17.19 1.92
C LYS A 352 -30.90 -15.88 1.62
N SER A 353 -31.54 -14.92 0.98
CA SER A 353 -30.92 -13.60 0.69
C SER A 353 -29.67 -13.72 -0.20
N GLY A 354 -29.81 -14.40 -1.34
CA GLY A 354 -28.78 -14.70 -2.34
C GLY A 354 -27.59 -13.74 -2.40
N TYR A 355 -27.81 -12.56 -2.97
CA TYR A 355 -26.75 -11.57 -3.23
C TYR A 355 -25.97 -11.16 -1.97
N HIS A 356 -26.61 -11.09 -0.81
CA HIS A 356 -25.95 -10.64 0.42
C HIS A 356 -24.91 -11.63 0.96
N HIS A 357 -24.83 -12.86 0.43
CA HIS A 357 -23.74 -13.79 0.76
C HIS A 357 -22.41 -13.44 0.08
N VAL A 358 -22.45 -12.62 -0.98
CA VAL A 358 -21.27 -12.32 -1.78
C VAL A 358 -20.71 -10.98 -1.34
N GLU A 359 -19.55 -11.02 -0.69
CA GLU A 359 -18.82 -9.83 -0.27
C GLU A 359 -18.24 -9.06 -1.47
N ILE A 360 -18.20 -7.74 -1.31
CA ILE A 360 -17.63 -6.82 -2.27
C ILE A 360 -16.25 -6.41 -1.78
N HIS A 361 -15.29 -6.37 -2.70
CA HIS A 361 -13.94 -5.95 -2.39
C HIS A 361 -13.92 -4.50 -1.81
N PRO A 362 -13.14 -4.22 -0.75
CA PRO A 362 -13.16 -2.92 -0.05
C PRO A 362 -12.92 -1.69 -0.92
N SER A 363 -12.16 -1.84 -2.02
CA SER A 363 -11.94 -0.75 -2.98
C SER A 363 -13.22 -0.22 -3.65
N CYS A 364 -14.28 -1.04 -3.66
CA CYS A 364 -15.54 -0.74 -4.34
C CYS A 364 -16.62 -0.20 -3.39
N TRP A 365 -16.44 -0.28 -2.06
CA TRP A 365 -17.42 0.21 -1.07
C TRP A 365 -17.76 1.69 -1.27
N LYS A 366 -16.78 2.49 -1.69
CA LYS A 366 -16.95 3.93 -2.00
C LYS A 366 -17.97 4.24 -3.10
N PHE A 367 -18.43 3.25 -3.86
CA PHE A 367 -19.44 3.41 -4.91
C PHE A 367 -20.84 2.95 -4.49
N LEU A 368 -20.95 2.38 -3.29
CA LEU A 368 -22.17 1.73 -2.78
C LEU A 368 -22.64 2.39 -1.48
N GLY A 369 -22.31 3.67 -1.33
CA GLY A 369 -22.64 4.48 -0.18
C GLY A 369 -24.07 5.02 -0.23
N PHE A 370 -24.69 5.14 0.94
CA PHE A 370 -25.99 5.77 1.14
C PHE A 370 -26.06 6.43 2.52
N ARG A 371 -26.98 7.38 2.69
CA ARG A 371 -27.25 7.99 4.00
C ARG A 371 -28.56 7.46 4.56
N PHE A 372 -28.57 7.10 5.84
CA PHE A 372 -29.77 6.71 6.57
C PHE A 372 -29.74 7.39 7.93
N GLU A 373 -30.83 8.09 8.28
CA GLU A 373 -30.97 8.84 9.55
C GLU A 373 -29.81 9.81 9.88
N GLY A 374 -29.17 10.37 8.85
CA GLY A 374 -28.07 11.32 9.00
C GLY A 374 -26.67 10.69 8.91
N ASP A 375 -26.58 9.38 9.13
CA ASP A 375 -25.32 8.63 9.08
C ASP A 375 -25.05 8.03 7.70
N TYR A 376 -23.77 7.97 7.32
CA TYR A 376 -23.33 7.38 6.07
C TYR A 376 -22.99 5.91 6.25
N TYR A 377 -23.56 5.07 5.40
CA TYR A 377 -23.36 3.62 5.35
C TYR A 377 -22.90 3.22 3.96
N SER A 378 -22.22 2.08 3.85
CA SER A 378 -21.88 1.48 2.57
C SER A 378 -22.13 -0.03 2.62
N PHE A 379 -22.61 -0.57 1.50
CA PHE A 379 -22.77 -2.02 1.36
C PHE A 379 -21.42 -2.73 1.25
N ILE A 380 -21.20 -3.70 2.13
CA ILE A 380 -20.04 -4.60 2.09
C ILE A 380 -20.30 -5.88 1.26
N SER A 381 -21.55 -6.15 0.90
CA SER A 381 -21.99 -7.29 0.08
C SER A 381 -22.86 -6.83 -1.08
N LEU A 382 -23.11 -7.69 -2.09
CA LEU A 382 -23.86 -7.32 -3.31
C LEU A 382 -25.26 -6.76 -2.98
N PRO A 383 -25.51 -5.45 -3.19
CA PRO A 383 -26.81 -4.87 -2.92
C PRO A 383 -27.79 -5.11 -4.07
N PHE A 384 -29.09 -5.10 -3.76
CA PHE A 384 -30.12 -4.95 -4.78
C PHE A 384 -29.99 -3.58 -5.47
N GLY A 385 -30.05 -3.57 -6.80
CA GLY A 385 -29.87 -2.39 -7.64
C GLY A 385 -28.55 -2.36 -8.40
N LEU A 386 -27.54 -3.15 -8.00
CA LEU A 386 -26.27 -3.26 -8.71
C LEU A 386 -26.42 -4.14 -9.96
N ALA A 387 -26.19 -3.58 -11.14
CA ALA A 387 -26.48 -4.27 -12.41
C ALA A 387 -25.60 -5.51 -12.67
N THR A 388 -24.40 -5.55 -12.10
CA THR A 388 -23.47 -6.69 -12.22
C THR A 388 -23.76 -7.81 -11.21
N ALA A 389 -24.56 -7.55 -10.16
CA ALA A 389 -24.81 -8.53 -9.10
C ALA A 389 -25.40 -9.85 -9.62
N PRO A 390 -26.41 -9.86 -10.52
CA PRO A 390 -26.97 -11.11 -11.03
C PRO A 390 -25.95 -11.93 -11.83
N PHE A 391 -25.08 -11.26 -12.60
CA PHE A 391 -24.00 -11.93 -13.34
C PHE A 391 -23.01 -12.60 -12.38
N VAL A 392 -22.47 -11.83 -11.42
CA VAL A 392 -21.48 -12.32 -10.46
C VAL A 392 -22.04 -13.51 -9.67
N PHE A 393 -23.25 -13.36 -9.15
CA PHE A 393 -23.91 -14.42 -8.39
C PHE A 393 -24.11 -15.69 -9.23
N THR A 394 -24.60 -15.54 -10.46
CA THR A 394 -24.80 -16.67 -11.38
C THR A 394 -23.47 -17.37 -11.70
N GLN A 395 -22.37 -16.64 -11.86
CA GLN A 395 -21.06 -17.25 -12.12
C GLN A 395 -20.56 -18.08 -10.93
N LEU A 396 -20.79 -17.63 -9.70
CA LEU A 396 -20.42 -18.39 -8.49
C LEU A 396 -21.22 -19.69 -8.40
N ILE A 397 -22.54 -19.62 -8.55
CA ILE A 397 -23.41 -20.80 -8.53
C ILE A 397 -23.05 -21.76 -9.68
N LYS A 398 -22.69 -21.25 -10.86
CA LYS A 398 -22.23 -22.08 -11.98
C LYS A 398 -21.00 -22.90 -11.67
N GLN A 399 -20.08 -22.44 -10.82
CA GLN A 399 -18.93 -23.26 -10.41
C GLN A 399 -19.34 -24.47 -9.57
N LEU A 400 -20.29 -24.28 -8.64
CA LEU A 400 -20.85 -25.39 -7.86
C LEU A 400 -21.64 -26.35 -8.75
N ALA A 401 -22.48 -25.82 -9.64
CA ALA A 401 -23.22 -26.63 -10.61
C ALA A 401 -22.28 -27.43 -11.53
N LYS A 402 -21.16 -26.84 -11.97
CA LYS A 402 -20.13 -27.54 -12.76
C LYS A 402 -19.53 -28.71 -11.99
N ARG A 403 -19.21 -28.53 -10.70
CA ARG A 403 -18.71 -29.60 -9.82
C ARG A 403 -19.73 -30.73 -9.69
N TRP A 404 -20.99 -30.43 -9.40
CA TRP A 404 -22.02 -31.46 -9.27
C TRP A 404 -22.28 -32.20 -10.58
N ARG A 405 -22.33 -31.47 -11.71
CA ARG A 405 -22.47 -32.07 -13.05
C ARG A 405 -21.31 -33.00 -13.40
N ALA A 406 -20.08 -32.66 -13.01
CA ALA A 406 -18.93 -33.54 -13.20
C ALA A 406 -19.08 -34.86 -12.42
N SER A 407 -19.81 -34.86 -11.30
CA SER A 407 -20.19 -36.07 -10.56
C SER A 407 -21.43 -36.79 -11.10
N GLY A 408 -21.94 -36.40 -12.28
CA GLY A 408 -23.10 -37.01 -12.93
C GLY A 408 -24.46 -36.47 -12.47
N VAL A 409 -24.49 -35.44 -11.62
CA VAL A 409 -25.74 -34.86 -11.12
C VAL A 409 -26.39 -33.95 -12.16
N ARG A 410 -27.68 -34.18 -12.45
CA ARG A 410 -28.50 -33.26 -13.25
C ARG A 410 -29.03 -32.15 -12.35
N VAL A 411 -28.48 -30.96 -12.51
CA VAL A 411 -28.86 -29.75 -11.76
C VAL A 411 -29.19 -28.61 -12.72
N VAL A 412 -30.22 -27.83 -12.40
CA VAL A 412 -30.60 -26.61 -13.11
C VAL A 412 -30.61 -25.44 -12.11
N PRO A 413 -29.54 -24.62 -12.09
CA PRO A 413 -29.47 -23.45 -11.23
C PRO A 413 -30.14 -22.23 -11.89
N TYR A 414 -31.07 -21.61 -11.17
CA TYR A 414 -31.67 -20.33 -11.55
C TYR A 414 -31.54 -19.33 -10.40
N VAL A 415 -30.51 -18.48 -10.46
CA VAL A 415 -30.20 -17.51 -9.39
C VAL A 415 -30.17 -18.24 -8.03
N ASP A 416 -31.13 -17.97 -7.15
CA ASP A 416 -31.22 -18.51 -5.79
C ASP A 416 -31.92 -19.89 -5.72
N ASP A 417 -32.61 -20.29 -6.80
CA ASP A 417 -33.38 -21.53 -6.90
C ASP A 417 -32.56 -22.62 -7.61
N LEU A 418 -32.22 -23.69 -6.89
CA LEU A 418 -31.47 -24.83 -7.44
C LEU A 418 -32.38 -26.05 -7.54
N LEU A 419 -32.64 -26.55 -8.76
CA LEU A 419 -33.40 -27.78 -8.97
C LEU A 419 -32.47 -28.94 -9.31
N PHE A 420 -32.68 -30.08 -8.66
CA PHE A 420 -31.92 -31.30 -8.94
C PHE A 420 -32.84 -32.44 -9.37
N LEU A 421 -32.38 -33.26 -10.32
CA LEU A 421 -33.14 -34.33 -10.97
C LEU A 421 -32.40 -35.66 -10.86
N TYR A 422 -33.07 -36.70 -10.37
CA TYR A 422 -32.49 -38.04 -10.16
C TYR A 422 -33.45 -39.14 -10.59
N ASN A 423 -32.91 -40.26 -11.06
CA ASN A 423 -33.71 -41.43 -11.42
C ASN A 423 -34.12 -42.27 -10.20
N SER A 424 -33.34 -42.21 -9.12
CA SER A 424 -33.50 -43.00 -7.90
C SER A 424 -33.77 -42.10 -6.70
N HIS A 425 -34.77 -42.47 -5.89
CA HIS A 425 -35.08 -41.78 -4.63
C HIS A 425 -33.93 -41.84 -3.61
N SER A 426 -33.23 -42.97 -3.54
CA SER A 426 -32.09 -43.18 -2.63
C SER A 426 -30.93 -42.24 -2.96
N ASP A 427 -30.62 -42.11 -4.26
CA ASP A 427 -29.54 -41.25 -4.75
C ASP A 427 -29.89 -39.78 -4.58
N ALA A 428 -31.16 -39.41 -4.80
CA ALA A 428 -31.65 -38.06 -4.56
C ALA A 428 -31.49 -37.67 -3.08
N ARG A 429 -31.86 -38.56 -2.15
CA ARG A 429 -31.80 -38.29 -0.71
C ARG A 429 -30.35 -38.20 -0.21
N SER A 430 -29.49 -39.13 -0.61
CA SER A 430 -28.08 -39.13 -0.21
C SER A 430 -27.34 -37.91 -0.78
N THR A 431 -27.56 -37.60 -2.05
CA THR A 431 -26.90 -36.45 -2.70
C THR A 431 -27.45 -35.11 -2.20
N CYS A 432 -28.74 -35.02 -1.84
CA CYS A 432 -29.29 -33.83 -1.21
C CYS A 432 -28.52 -33.47 0.08
N ALA A 433 -28.20 -34.45 0.93
CA ALA A 433 -27.41 -34.21 2.14
C ALA A 433 -26.01 -33.69 1.81
N ALA A 434 -25.35 -34.25 0.79
CA ALA A 434 -24.03 -33.81 0.34
C ALA A 434 -24.05 -32.40 -0.26
N VAL A 435 -25.03 -32.08 -1.10
CA VAL A 435 -25.21 -30.74 -1.70
C VAL A 435 -25.46 -29.68 -0.63
N VAL A 436 -26.28 -30.00 0.38
CA VAL A 436 -26.51 -29.11 1.52
C VAL A 436 -25.21 -28.83 2.28
N GLN A 437 -24.33 -29.83 2.43
CA GLN A 437 -23.01 -29.64 3.04
C GLN A 437 -22.08 -28.80 2.15
N ASP A 438 -22.04 -29.06 0.84
CA ASP A 438 -21.25 -28.28 -0.12
C ASP A 438 -21.65 -26.80 -0.10
N LEU A 439 -22.95 -26.50 -0.11
CA LEU A 439 -23.47 -25.13 -0.04
C LEU A 439 -23.09 -24.42 1.26
N LYS A 440 -23.22 -25.12 2.40
CA LYS A 440 -22.81 -24.58 3.71
C LYS A 440 -21.29 -24.34 3.77
N ALA A 441 -20.49 -25.27 3.24
CA ALA A 441 -19.04 -25.14 3.18
C ALA A 441 -18.60 -23.96 2.28
N ALA A 442 -19.38 -23.68 1.23
CA ALA A 442 -19.18 -22.51 0.38
C ALA A 442 -19.70 -21.19 1.00
N GLY A 443 -20.29 -21.23 2.21
CA GLY A 443 -20.77 -20.05 2.93
C GLY A 443 -22.22 -19.65 2.64
N PHE A 444 -22.96 -20.44 1.87
CA PHE A 444 -24.37 -20.15 1.58
C PHE A 444 -25.29 -20.61 2.72
N VAL A 445 -26.32 -19.82 2.98
CA VAL A 445 -27.39 -20.14 3.94
C VAL A 445 -28.62 -20.63 3.19
N ILE A 446 -29.08 -21.81 3.54
CA ILE A 446 -30.26 -22.44 2.90
C ILE A 446 -31.53 -22.05 3.65
N ASN A 447 -32.59 -21.75 2.91
CA ASN A 447 -33.90 -21.49 3.45
C ASN A 447 -34.71 -22.78 3.57
N GLY A 448 -34.63 -23.43 4.73
CA GLY A 448 -35.30 -24.72 4.96
C GLY A 448 -36.83 -24.72 4.82
N LYS A 449 -37.50 -23.55 4.95
CA LYS A 449 -38.96 -23.46 4.81
C LYS A 449 -39.41 -23.41 3.35
N LYS A 450 -38.59 -22.83 2.47
CA LYS A 450 -38.90 -22.72 1.03
C LYS A 450 -38.23 -23.79 0.19
N SER A 451 -37.19 -24.43 0.71
CA SER A 451 -36.51 -25.54 0.05
C SER A 451 -37.33 -26.82 0.18
N HIS A 452 -37.47 -27.55 -0.92
CA HIS A 452 -38.03 -28.90 -0.92
C HIS A 452 -36.89 -29.92 -0.82
N LEU A 453 -36.39 -30.16 0.40
CA LEU A 453 -35.23 -31.03 0.65
C LEU A 453 -35.55 -32.53 0.65
N HIS A 454 -36.84 -32.89 0.71
CA HIS A 454 -37.29 -34.26 0.61
C HIS A 454 -37.62 -34.56 -0.86
N PRO A 455 -36.96 -35.55 -1.49
CA PRO A 455 -37.20 -35.86 -2.90
C PRO A 455 -38.67 -36.20 -3.16
N SER A 456 -39.25 -35.53 -4.17
CA SER A 456 -40.64 -35.71 -4.61
C SER A 456 -40.69 -35.85 -6.13
N ARG A 457 -41.73 -36.49 -6.65
CA ARG A 457 -42.01 -36.54 -8.10
C ARG A 457 -42.78 -35.32 -8.60
N GLN A 458 -43.31 -34.52 -7.69
CA GLN A 458 -44.01 -33.28 -7.97
C GLN A 458 -43.35 -32.13 -7.21
N ILE A 459 -43.00 -31.05 -7.91
CA ILE A 459 -42.36 -29.88 -7.31
C ILE A 459 -42.74 -28.60 -8.05
N THR A 460 -42.90 -27.51 -7.32
CA THR A 460 -43.08 -26.18 -7.91
C THR A 460 -41.71 -25.53 -8.10
N PHE A 461 -41.35 -25.20 -9.34
CA PHE A 461 -40.09 -24.54 -9.67
C PHE A 461 -40.32 -23.38 -10.64
N LEU A 462 -39.82 -22.19 -10.28
CA LEU A 462 -40.03 -20.94 -11.04
C LEU A 462 -41.50 -20.60 -11.33
N GLY A 463 -42.41 -21.12 -10.51
CA GLY A 463 -43.85 -20.91 -10.64
C GLY A 463 -44.59 -21.88 -11.58
N LEU A 464 -43.90 -22.90 -12.10
CA LEU A 464 -44.55 -24.04 -12.75
C LEU A 464 -44.56 -25.23 -11.80
N GLU A 465 -45.66 -25.96 -11.80
CA GLU A 465 -45.74 -27.28 -11.20
C GLU A 465 -45.19 -28.29 -12.19
N ILE A 466 -44.19 -29.05 -11.74
CA ILE A 466 -43.51 -30.06 -12.53
C ILE A 466 -43.92 -31.41 -11.95
N ASP A 467 -44.61 -32.21 -12.75
CA ASP A 467 -44.91 -33.61 -12.43
C ASP A 467 -44.02 -34.52 -13.29
N ALA A 468 -42.99 -35.08 -12.66
CA ALA A 468 -42.09 -36.00 -13.33
C ALA A 468 -42.73 -37.37 -13.59
N ALA A 469 -43.74 -37.79 -12.82
CA ALA A 469 -44.42 -39.08 -13.05
C ALA A 469 -45.22 -39.05 -14.35
N GLN A 470 -45.90 -37.94 -14.62
CA GLN A 470 -46.67 -37.73 -15.85
C GLN A 470 -45.84 -37.08 -16.98
N GLY A 471 -44.70 -36.47 -16.64
CA GLY A 471 -43.88 -35.72 -17.58
C GLY A 471 -44.52 -34.39 -18.01
N THR A 472 -45.33 -33.78 -17.14
CA THR A 472 -46.13 -32.59 -17.44
C THR A 472 -45.62 -31.35 -16.71
N PHE A 473 -45.83 -30.20 -17.34
CA PHE A 473 -45.60 -28.89 -16.75
C PHE A 473 -46.93 -28.13 -16.75
N SER A 474 -47.43 -27.78 -15.56
CA SER A 474 -48.67 -27.01 -15.40
C SER A 474 -48.40 -25.67 -14.74
N VAL A 475 -49.23 -24.68 -15.05
CA VAL A 475 -49.27 -23.43 -14.30
C VAL A 475 -50.12 -23.69 -13.06
N GLY A 476 -49.54 -23.52 -11.87
CA GLY A 476 -50.29 -23.64 -10.62
C GLY A 476 -51.41 -22.60 -10.58
N LEU A 477 -52.62 -23.02 -10.17
CA LEU A 477 -53.87 -22.23 -10.23
C LEU A 477 -53.90 -20.98 -9.33
N GLU A 478 -52.89 -20.74 -8.48
CA GLU A 478 -52.81 -19.59 -7.56
C GLU A 478 -52.05 -18.37 -8.12
N ARG A 479 -52.30 -17.97 -9.37
CA ARG A 479 -51.72 -16.72 -9.92
C ARG A 479 -52.75 -15.70 -10.42
N ASP A 480 -54.03 -15.90 -10.14
CA ASP A 480 -55.11 -15.09 -10.71
C ASP A 480 -56.19 -14.68 -9.70
N GLN A 481 -55.82 -13.91 -8.66
CA GLN A 481 -56.72 -13.11 -7.78
C GLN A 481 -55.84 -11.99 -7.16
N THR A 482 -55.97 -10.67 -7.37
CA THR A 482 -56.92 -9.74 -7.99
C THR A 482 -56.17 -8.43 -8.30
N PRO A 483 -56.45 -7.67 -9.39
CA PRO A 483 -56.32 -6.22 -9.38
C PRO A 483 -57.62 -5.63 -8.82
N ASP A 484 -57.49 -4.87 -7.74
CA ASP A 484 -58.52 -3.98 -7.23
C ASP A 484 -58.82 -2.92 -8.29
N LEU A 485 -59.96 -3.11 -8.97
CA LEU A 485 -60.63 -2.08 -9.76
C LEU A 485 -61.99 -1.80 -9.10
N SER A 486 -61.99 -1.27 -7.88
CA SER A 486 -63.04 -0.34 -7.48
C SER A 486 -62.64 1.07 -7.92
N VAL A 487 -63.00 1.40 -9.15
CA VAL A 487 -63.25 2.78 -9.56
C VAL A 487 -64.55 3.20 -8.88
N SER A 488 -64.46 4.17 -7.97
CA SER A 488 -65.59 4.92 -7.46
C SER A 488 -65.36 6.37 -7.84
N GLU A 489 -66.41 6.97 -8.41
CA GLU A 489 -66.53 8.35 -8.89
C GLU A 489 -66.11 9.45 -7.89
#